data_AF-A0A2D8ACK8-F1
#
_entry.id   AF-A0A2D8ACK8-F1
#
_cell.length_a   1.000
_cell.length_b   1.000
_cell.length_c   1.000
_cell.angle_alpha   90.00
_cell.angle_beta   90.00
_cell.angle_gamma   90.00
#
_symmetry.space_group_name_H-M   'P 1'
#
loop_
_entity.id
_entity.type
_entity.pdbx_description
1 polymer ?
#
loop_
_entity_poly.entity_id
_entity_poly.type
_entity_poly.pdbx_seq_one_letter_code
_entity_poly.pdbx_strand_id
1 'polypeptide(L)'
;MSIVQNLRMHRIITAFLALALTAPAFAAAQNDWQQTVSRQLLKRWQEISGDSRNSKISFPGTPSDFRLQDCDSQPLTDLVKPLQPGRNGIEIHCPSPYWSRHMAIQLHVYREVAVLAHSTTAGVHLTSADIRYVRHDIGELNKGFFGRNIPLRGLQV
;
A
#
# COMPACT_ATOMS: atom_id res chain seq x y z
N MET A 1 20.95 -53.05 -25.95
CA MET A 1 21.85 -51.95 -25.49
C MET A 1 22.17 -52.19 -24.02
N SER A 2 23.45 -52.15 -23.66
CA SER A 2 23.98 -52.67 -22.38
C SER A 2 23.59 -51.78 -21.19
N ILE A 3 23.24 -52.40 -20.05
CA ILE A 3 22.89 -51.77 -18.76
C ILE A 3 23.90 -50.69 -18.33
N VAL A 4 25.16 -50.83 -18.76
CA VAL A 4 26.25 -49.89 -18.50
C VAL A 4 26.06 -48.52 -19.18
N GLN A 5 25.41 -48.46 -20.35
CA GLN A 5 25.13 -47.19 -21.04
C GLN A 5 24.06 -46.36 -20.33
N ASN A 6 23.08 -47.00 -19.70
CA ASN A 6 21.95 -46.33 -19.05
C ASN A 6 22.38 -45.59 -17.76
N LEU A 7 23.32 -46.17 -17.00
CA LEU A 7 23.88 -45.57 -15.78
C LEU A 7 24.79 -44.36 -16.06
N ARG A 8 25.55 -44.40 -17.16
CA ARG A 8 26.37 -43.26 -17.61
C ARG A 8 25.50 -42.08 -18.06
N MET A 9 24.40 -42.36 -18.77
CA MET A 9 23.47 -41.34 -19.25
C MET A 9 22.71 -40.69 -18.10
N HIS A 10 22.27 -41.46 -17.09
CA HIS A 10 21.64 -40.91 -15.88
C HIS A 10 22.57 -39.97 -15.10
N ARG A 11 23.87 -40.30 -14.99
CA ARG A 11 24.85 -39.44 -14.31
C ARG A 11 25.08 -38.09 -15.01
N ILE A 12 25.02 -38.07 -16.35
CA ILE A 12 25.17 -36.83 -17.12
C ILE A 12 23.91 -35.97 -17.00
N ILE A 13 22.73 -36.60 -17.04
CA ILE A 13 21.44 -35.89 -16.89
C ILE A 13 21.30 -35.30 -15.48
N THR A 14 21.69 -36.01 -14.42
CA THR A 14 21.65 -35.45 -13.06
C THR A 14 22.66 -34.34 -12.84
N ALA A 15 23.85 -34.42 -13.45
CA ALA A 15 24.83 -33.33 -13.39
C ALA A 15 24.34 -32.05 -14.09
N PHE A 16 23.64 -32.18 -15.23
CA PHE A 16 23.02 -31.04 -15.90
C PHE A 16 21.84 -30.45 -15.13
N LEU A 17 21.03 -31.29 -14.46
CA LEU A 17 19.91 -30.82 -13.63
C LEU A 17 20.38 -30.05 -12.38
N ALA A 18 21.51 -30.46 -11.79
CA ALA A 18 22.09 -29.78 -10.63
C ALA A 18 22.70 -28.40 -10.99
N LEU A 19 23.19 -28.23 -12.22
CA LEU A 19 23.75 -26.96 -12.68
C LEU A 19 22.69 -25.91 -13.07
N ALA A 20 21.47 -26.35 -13.39
CA ALA A 20 20.35 -25.45 -13.72
C ALA A 20 19.68 -24.81 -12.47
N LEU A 21 19.97 -25.32 -11.27
CA LEU A 21 19.42 -24.80 -10.00
C LEU A 21 20.22 -23.64 -9.40
N THR A 22 21.37 -23.29 -9.98
CA THR A 22 22.18 -22.14 -9.53
C THR A 22 21.90 -20.89 -10.37
N ALA A 23 20.68 -20.73 -10.90
CA ALA A 23 20.27 -19.44 -11.45
C ALA A 23 20.20 -18.44 -10.27
N PRO A 24 21.04 -17.39 -10.22
CA PRO A 24 20.83 -16.33 -9.27
C PRO A 24 19.46 -15.73 -9.58
N ALA A 25 18.55 -15.80 -8.60
CA ALA A 25 17.33 -15.02 -8.64
C ALA A 25 17.75 -13.55 -8.56
N PHE A 26 18.00 -12.93 -9.72
CA PHE A 26 17.96 -11.49 -9.83
C PHE A 26 16.51 -11.08 -9.58
N ALA A 27 16.15 -10.99 -8.30
CA ALA A 27 14.97 -10.27 -7.89
C ALA A 27 15.11 -8.87 -8.48
N ALA A 28 14.30 -8.57 -9.48
CA ALA A 28 14.24 -7.25 -10.07
C ALA A 28 14.13 -6.24 -8.90
N ALA A 29 15.11 -5.35 -8.79
CA ALA A 29 15.09 -4.21 -7.87
C ALA A 29 14.00 -3.24 -8.33
N GLN A 30 12.75 -3.68 -8.26
CA GLN A 30 11.59 -2.92 -8.66
C GLN A 30 11.23 -2.02 -7.48
N ASN A 31 11.66 -0.77 -7.59
CA ASN A 31 11.28 0.39 -6.78
C ASN A 31 11.45 0.23 -5.26
N ASP A 32 12.66 -0.14 -4.82
CA ASP A 32 13.03 -0.25 -3.41
C ASP A 32 12.72 1.04 -2.60
N TRP A 33 12.89 2.20 -3.23
CA TRP A 33 12.56 3.48 -2.59
C TRP A 33 11.06 3.61 -2.27
N GLN A 34 10.16 3.21 -3.17
CA GLN A 34 8.70 3.30 -2.95
C GLN A 34 8.28 2.41 -1.78
N GLN A 35 8.85 1.20 -1.71
CA GLN A 35 8.60 0.27 -0.62
C GLN A 35 9.12 0.82 0.71
N THR A 36 10.33 1.39 0.71
CA THR A 36 10.93 2.00 1.89
C THR A 36 10.12 3.18 2.40
N VAL A 37 9.75 4.12 1.52
CA VAL A 37 8.87 5.25 1.85
C VAL A 37 7.51 4.76 2.36
N SER A 38 6.91 3.78 1.68
CA SER A 38 5.61 3.21 2.11
C SER A 38 5.69 2.62 3.51
N ARG A 39 6.74 1.85 3.82
CA ARG A 39 6.96 1.28 5.17
C ARG A 39 7.11 2.38 6.21
N GLN A 40 7.91 3.41 5.94
CA GLN A 40 8.11 4.54 6.86
C GLN A 40 6.79 5.27 7.15
N LEU A 41 6.04 5.61 6.10
CA LEU A 41 4.76 6.33 6.23
C LEU A 41 3.69 5.48 6.93
N LEU A 42 3.60 4.18 6.64
CA LEU A 42 2.65 3.28 7.30
C LEU A 42 2.99 3.09 8.79
N LYS A 43 4.28 3.01 9.14
CA LYS A 43 4.71 3.00 10.54
C LYS A 43 4.30 4.29 11.24
N ARG A 44 4.58 5.44 10.61
CA ARG A 44 4.18 6.75 11.16
C ARG A 44 2.66 6.87 11.33
N TRP A 45 1.89 6.37 10.37
CA TRP A 45 0.43 6.31 10.46
C TRP A 45 -0.05 5.45 11.63
N GLN A 46 0.57 4.29 11.84
CA GLN A 46 0.25 3.41 12.97
C GLN A 46 0.50 4.11 14.30
N GLU A 47 1.62 4.85 14.44
CA GLU A 47 1.94 5.60 15.65
C GLU A 47 0.90 6.70 15.95
N ILE A 48 0.35 7.34 14.91
CA ILE A 48 -0.64 8.41 15.05
C ILE A 48 -2.04 7.86 15.33
N SER A 49 -2.46 6.84 14.56
CA SER A 49 -3.84 6.37 14.52
C SER A 49 -4.12 5.17 15.44
N GLY A 50 -3.08 4.48 15.90
CA GLY A 50 -3.20 3.21 16.63
C GLY A 50 -3.64 2.02 15.77
N ASP A 51 -3.77 2.18 14.44
CA ASP A 51 -4.21 1.10 13.54
C ASP A 51 -3.31 0.96 12.30
N SER A 52 -2.74 -0.23 12.15
CA SER A 52 -1.88 -0.61 11.03
C SER A 52 -2.54 -1.55 10.01
N ARG A 53 -3.70 -2.14 10.31
CA ARG A 53 -4.17 -3.34 9.59
C ARG A 53 -4.97 -3.04 8.33
N ASN A 54 -5.28 -1.78 8.09
CA ASN A 54 -6.21 -1.36 7.04
C ASN A 54 -5.73 -0.14 6.26
N SER A 55 -4.41 0.05 6.14
CA SER A 55 -3.84 1.19 5.45
C SER A 55 -2.87 0.76 4.36
N LYS A 56 -2.84 1.49 3.25
CA LYS A 56 -1.85 1.30 2.17
C LYS A 56 -1.43 2.66 1.60
N ILE A 57 -0.23 2.71 1.03
CA ILE A 57 0.30 3.89 0.34
C ILE A 57 0.29 3.61 -1.17
N SER A 58 -0.08 4.60 -1.96
CA SER A 58 0.17 4.61 -3.40
C SER A 58 0.79 5.94 -3.85
N PHE A 59 1.39 5.95 -5.04
CA PHE A 59 2.12 7.09 -5.60
C PHE A 59 1.41 7.57 -6.88
N PRO A 60 0.25 8.24 -6.78
CA PRO A 60 -0.53 8.64 -7.95
C PRO A 60 0.30 9.58 -8.85
N GLY A 61 0.31 9.30 -10.15
CA GLY A 61 1.05 10.10 -11.13
C GLY A 61 2.56 9.87 -11.14
N THR A 62 3.09 8.91 -10.38
CA THR A 62 4.49 8.49 -10.48
C THR A 62 4.60 7.33 -11.47
N PRO A 63 5.37 7.46 -12.58
CA PRO A 63 5.61 6.36 -13.50
C PRO A 63 6.22 5.13 -12.82
N SER A 64 5.90 3.93 -13.30
CA SER A 64 6.39 2.68 -12.71
C SER A 64 7.91 2.50 -12.83
N ASP A 65 8.54 3.16 -13.79
CA ASP A 65 9.96 3.19 -14.08
C ASP A 65 10.69 4.38 -13.44
N PHE A 66 9.98 5.23 -12.68
CA PHE A 66 10.58 6.37 -12.01
C PHE A 66 11.63 5.93 -10.99
N ARG A 67 12.82 6.51 -11.12
CA ARG A 67 13.93 6.32 -10.20
C ARG A 67 14.27 7.64 -9.51
N LEU A 68 14.60 7.56 -8.23
CA LEU A 68 15.23 8.67 -7.54
C LEU A 68 16.64 8.89 -8.11
N GLN A 69 17.13 10.11 -7.97
CA GLN A 69 18.53 10.41 -8.27
C GLN A 69 19.44 9.66 -7.29
N ASP A 70 20.67 9.38 -7.72
CA ASP A 70 21.64 8.70 -6.87
C ASP A 70 21.91 9.51 -5.59
N CYS A 71 22.07 8.79 -4.48
CA CYS A 71 22.34 9.37 -3.17
C CYS A 71 23.42 8.53 -2.50
N ASP A 72 24.43 9.18 -1.90
CA ASP A 72 25.52 8.49 -1.18
C ASP A 72 25.02 7.78 0.08
N SER A 73 23.80 8.11 0.52
CA SER A 73 23.14 7.61 1.72
C SER A 73 21.68 7.28 1.43
N GLN A 74 20.97 6.73 2.42
CA GLN A 74 19.53 6.54 2.29
C GLN A 74 18.83 7.90 2.19
N PRO A 75 18.03 8.18 1.14
CA PRO A 75 17.24 9.40 1.07
C PRO A 75 16.29 9.54 2.26
N LEU A 76 16.17 10.76 2.75
CA LEU A 76 15.28 11.12 3.84
C LEU A 76 13.90 11.48 3.28
N THR A 77 12.85 11.26 4.06
CA THR A 77 11.46 11.52 3.65
C THR A 77 10.76 12.35 4.71
N ASP A 78 10.35 13.54 4.33
CA ASP A 78 9.61 14.47 5.16
C ASP A 78 8.18 14.64 4.68
N LEU A 79 7.29 14.90 5.64
CA LEU A 79 5.89 15.19 5.39
C LEU A 79 5.69 16.70 5.29
N VAL A 80 5.10 17.16 4.19
CA VAL A 80 4.78 18.59 3.99
C VAL A 80 3.74 19.07 5.01
N LYS A 81 2.84 18.17 5.41
CA LYS A 81 1.81 18.37 6.45
C LYS A 81 1.64 17.09 7.26
N PRO A 82 1.10 17.14 8.48
CA PRO A 82 0.78 15.93 9.23
C PRO A 82 0.00 14.93 8.38
N LEU A 83 0.40 13.66 8.45
CA LEU A 83 -0.17 12.59 7.64
C LEU A 83 -1.67 12.44 7.92
N GLN A 84 -2.50 12.50 6.89
CA GLN A 84 -3.96 12.33 6.96
C GLN A 84 -4.42 11.25 5.98
N PRO A 85 -5.59 10.62 6.20
CA PRO A 85 -6.22 9.81 5.15
C PRO A 85 -6.40 10.63 3.87
N GLY A 86 -6.15 10.01 2.72
CA GLY A 86 -6.27 10.65 1.41
C GLY A 86 -4.95 11.17 0.86
N ARG A 87 -5.01 12.29 0.12
CA ARG A 87 -3.86 12.84 -0.60
C ARG A 87 -2.94 13.61 0.33
N ASN A 88 -1.65 13.26 0.30
CA ASN A 88 -0.61 13.93 1.08
C ASN A 88 0.56 14.35 0.19
N GLY A 89 1.28 15.38 0.62
CA GLY A 89 2.55 15.78 0.03
C GLY A 89 3.72 15.27 0.87
N ILE A 90 4.73 14.72 0.20
CA ILE A 90 6.01 14.37 0.80
C ILE A 90 7.15 15.08 0.07
N GLU A 91 8.23 15.30 0.79
CA GLU A 91 9.52 15.69 0.25
C GLU A 91 10.49 14.54 0.47
N ILE A 92 11.11 14.06 -0.60
CA ILE A 92 12.22 13.11 -0.52
C ILE A 92 13.48 13.87 -0.86
N HIS A 93 14.50 13.82 0.00
CA HIS A 93 15.73 14.55 -0.24
C HIS A 93 16.97 13.74 0.13
N CYS A 94 18.08 14.08 -0.53
CA CYS A 94 19.40 13.54 -0.27
C CYS A 94 20.33 14.66 0.21
N PRO A 95 21.16 14.44 1.25
CA PRO A 95 22.12 15.42 1.71
C PRO A 95 23.39 15.50 0.85
N SER A 96 23.82 14.39 0.23
CA SER A 96 25.02 14.30 -0.61
C SER A 96 24.90 13.19 -1.67
N PRO A 97 25.06 13.50 -2.97
CA PRO A 97 24.96 14.84 -3.54
C PRO A 97 23.57 15.44 -3.25
N TYR A 98 23.49 16.75 -3.02
CA TYR A 98 22.23 17.38 -2.63
C TYR A 98 21.20 17.35 -3.75
N TRP A 99 20.02 16.82 -3.45
CA TRP A 99 18.82 16.97 -4.27
C TRP A 99 17.56 16.85 -3.40
N SER A 100 16.45 17.42 -3.87
CA SER A 100 15.14 17.27 -3.26
C SER A 100 14.07 17.05 -4.34
N ARG A 101 13.04 16.27 -4.01
CA ARG A 101 11.90 15.99 -4.86
C ARG A 101 10.61 16.01 -4.05
N HIS A 102 9.70 16.87 -4.45
CA HIS A 102 8.33 16.89 -3.94
C HIS A 102 7.47 15.90 -4.71
N MET A 103 6.69 15.09 -3.99
CA MET A 103 5.83 14.07 -4.56
C MET A 103 4.48 14.01 -3.86
N ALA A 104 3.45 13.59 -4.59
CA ALA A 104 2.14 13.27 -4.02
C ALA A 104 2.06 11.78 -3.70
N ILE A 105 1.50 11.47 -2.53
CA ILE A 105 1.13 10.11 -2.14
C ILE A 105 -0.36 10.06 -1.78
N GLN A 106 -0.96 8.89 -1.93
CA GLN A 106 -2.30 8.61 -1.43
C GLN A 106 -2.19 7.63 -0.27
N LEU A 107 -2.60 8.06 0.93
CA LEU A 107 -2.78 7.20 2.08
C LEU A 107 -4.23 6.68 2.06
N HIS A 108 -4.38 5.46 1.62
CA HIS A 108 -5.65 4.75 1.64
C HIS A 108 -5.88 4.21 3.06
N VAL A 109 -7.04 4.46 3.62
CA VAL A 109 -7.42 3.97 4.96
C VAL A 109 -8.79 3.32 4.86
N TYR A 110 -8.85 2.02 5.07
CA TYR A 110 -10.08 1.25 4.97
C TYR A 110 -10.79 1.18 6.32
N ARG A 111 -12.07 1.60 6.33
CA ARG A 111 -12.94 1.56 7.51
C ARG A 111 -14.31 1.00 7.14
N GLU A 112 -15.02 0.47 8.13
CA GLU A 112 -16.44 0.21 8.00
C GLU A 112 -17.20 1.53 8.09
N VAL A 113 -17.90 1.89 7.01
CA VAL A 113 -18.72 3.10 6.92
C VAL A 113 -20.19 2.73 6.77
N ALA A 114 -21.05 3.47 7.44
CA ALA A 114 -22.49 3.33 7.31
C ALA A 114 -22.95 3.88 5.96
N VAL A 115 -23.75 3.10 5.26
CA VAL A 115 -24.46 3.50 4.04
C VAL A 115 -25.91 3.06 4.15
N LEU A 116 -26.79 3.72 3.40
CA LEU A 116 -28.18 3.32 3.32
C LEU A 116 -28.31 1.94 2.64
N ALA A 117 -29.14 1.08 3.22
CA ALA A 117 -29.45 -0.24 2.68
C ALA A 117 -30.41 -0.16 1.48
N HIS A 118 -31.27 0.85 1.46
CA HIS A 118 -32.23 1.14 0.39
C HIS A 118 -32.45 2.66 0.29
N SER A 119 -33.15 3.10 -0.75
CA SER A 119 -33.57 4.49 -0.87
C SER A 119 -34.43 4.91 0.33
N THR A 120 -34.28 6.15 0.78
CA THR A 120 -35.07 6.75 1.85
C THR A 120 -35.49 8.16 1.44
N THR A 121 -36.52 8.69 2.10
CA THR A 121 -37.01 10.06 1.90
C THR A 121 -36.54 10.96 3.03
N ALA A 122 -36.34 12.24 2.73
CA ALA A 122 -35.99 13.23 3.73
C ALA A 122 -37.04 13.30 4.86
N GLY A 123 -36.58 13.57 6.09
CA GLY A 123 -37.41 13.64 7.29
C GLY A 123 -37.74 12.31 7.96
N VAL A 124 -37.34 11.17 7.38
CA VAL A 124 -37.54 9.85 7.98
C VAL A 124 -36.44 9.56 9.01
N HIS A 125 -36.84 9.03 10.17
CA HIS A 125 -35.89 8.54 11.16
C HIS A 125 -35.31 7.20 10.74
N LEU A 126 -33.98 7.14 10.70
CA LEU A 126 -33.28 5.90 10.38
C LEU A 126 -33.30 4.92 11.56
N THR A 127 -33.57 3.66 11.22
CA THR A 127 -33.46 2.49 12.09
C THR A 127 -32.21 1.68 11.73
N SER A 128 -31.92 0.63 12.50
CA SER A 128 -30.83 -0.29 12.18
C SER A 128 -31.06 -1.09 10.90
N ALA A 129 -32.30 -1.26 10.44
CA ALA A 129 -32.61 -1.97 9.20
C ALA A 129 -32.25 -1.14 7.95
N ASP A 130 -32.26 0.19 8.08
CA ASP A 130 -31.99 1.13 6.98
C ASP A 130 -30.49 1.33 6.75
N ILE A 131 -29.64 0.82 7.65
CA ILE A 131 -28.19 1.01 7.63
C ILE A 131 -27.48 -0.32 7.41
N ARG A 132 -26.52 -0.33 6.47
CA ARG A 132 -25.52 -1.39 6.34
C ARG A 132 -24.11 -0.80 6.44
N TYR A 133 -23.17 -1.60 6.93
CA TYR A 133 -21.77 -1.20 7.02
C TYR A 133 -20.98 -1.83 5.88
N VAL A 134 -20.21 -1.02 5.16
CA VAL A 134 -19.35 -1.45 4.07
C VAL A 134 -17.92 -1.04 4.31
N ARG A 135 -16.97 -1.89 3.93
CA ARG A 135 -15.55 -1.52 3.93
C ARG A 135 -15.32 -0.50 2.82
N HIS A 136 -14.86 0.69 3.17
CA HIS A 136 -14.63 1.79 2.24
C HIS A 136 -13.31 2.49 2.54
N ASP A 137 -12.69 3.06 1.51
CA ASP A 137 -11.51 3.89 1.65
C ASP A 137 -11.93 5.31 2.06
N ILE A 138 -11.68 5.67 3.32
CA ILE A 138 -12.07 6.98 3.83
C ILE A 138 -11.17 8.10 3.30
N GLY A 139 -10.02 7.77 2.69
CA GLY A 139 -9.16 8.75 2.02
C GLY A 139 -9.73 9.29 0.71
N GLU A 140 -10.75 8.63 0.16
CA GLU A 140 -11.47 9.04 -1.06
C GLU A 140 -12.78 9.79 -0.74
N LEU A 141 -13.15 9.91 0.54
CA LEU A 141 -14.39 10.58 0.94
C LEU A 141 -14.19 12.09 1.05
N ASN A 142 -15.00 12.85 0.31
CA ASN A 142 -14.99 14.32 0.34
C ASN A 142 -15.76 14.93 1.53
N LYS A 143 -16.46 14.10 2.31
CA LYS A 143 -17.29 14.50 3.45
C LYS A 143 -17.02 13.55 4.63
N GLY A 144 -17.45 13.96 5.82
CA GLY A 144 -17.44 13.09 6.99
C GLY A 144 -18.24 11.80 6.75
N PHE A 145 -17.94 10.78 7.55
CA PHE A 145 -18.60 9.47 7.50
C PHE A 145 -19.00 9.02 8.90
N PHE A 146 -19.97 8.11 8.94
CA PHE A 146 -20.38 7.46 10.17
C PHE A 146 -19.78 6.05 10.25
N GLY A 147 -18.99 5.80 11.29
CA GLY A 147 -18.48 4.46 11.59
C GLY A 147 -19.43 3.68 12.51
N ARG A 148 -19.19 2.36 12.65
CA ARG A 148 -20.01 1.46 13.47
C ARG A 148 -20.19 1.91 14.93
N ASN A 149 -19.20 2.62 15.47
CA ASN A 149 -19.19 3.03 16.87
C ASN A 149 -19.99 4.32 17.13
N ILE A 150 -20.57 4.93 16.10
CA ILE A 150 -21.39 6.13 16.23
C ILE A 150 -22.87 5.70 16.19
N PRO A 151 -23.68 6.03 17.21
CA PRO A 151 -25.11 5.70 17.20
C PRO A 151 -25.83 6.50 16.12
N LEU A 152 -26.42 5.81 15.14
CA LEU A 152 -27.15 6.42 14.02
C LEU A 152 -28.67 6.37 14.19
N ARG A 153 -29.15 5.72 15.25
CA ARG A 153 -30.57 5.60 15.54
C ARG A 153 -31.16 6.98 15.77
N GLY A 154 -32.21 7.32 15.02
CA GLY A 154 -32.94 8.58 15.18
C GLY A 154 -32.35 9.76 14.41
N LEU A 155 -31.23 9.58 13.67
CA LEU A 155 -30.81 10.56 12.68
C LEU A 155 -31.90 10.71 11.62
N GLN A 156 -32.23 11.96 11.30
CA GLN A 156 -33.09 12.32 10.18
C GLN A 156 -32.22 12.62 8.96
N VAL A 157 -32.68 12.15 7.81
CA VAL A 157 -32.07 12.44 6.50
C VAL A 157 -32.62 13.74 5.94
#